data_AF-A0A524PL23-F1
#
_entry.id   AF-A0A524PL23-F1
#
_cell.length_a   1.000
_cell.length_b   1.000
_cell.length_c   1.000
_cell.angle_alpha   90.00
_cell.angle_beta   90.00
_cell.angle_gamma   90.00
#
_symmetry.space_group_name_H-M   'P 1'
#
loop_
_entity.id
_entity.type
_entity.pdbx_description
1 polymer ?
#
loop_
_entity_poly.entity_id
_entity_poly.type
_entity_poly.pdbx_seq_one_letter_code
_entity_poly.pdbx_strand_id
1 'polypeptide(L)' 'MKSSRQCPKCSSSQVVQLGGVTFNSKVYPSGFEDTSYSLVARYACTDCGYVEEYLEDPKELAHLKKTLER' A
#
# COMPACT_ATOMS: atom_id res chain seq x y z
N MET A 1 8.07 -5.64 6.40
CA MET A 1 9.30 -4.91 6.01
C MET A 1 9.40 -3.54 6.66
N LYS A 2 8.33 -2.73 6.72
CA LYS A 2 8.37 -1.39 7.34
C LYS A 2 8.90 -1.39 8.79
N SER A 3 8.36 -2.28 9.65
CA SER A 3 8.71 -2.30 11.08
C SER A 3 9.91 -3.20 11.39
N SER A 4 9.94 -4.41 10.83
CA SER A 4 10.94 -5.44 11.14
C SER A 4 12.23 -5.34 10.32
N ARG A 5 12.22 -4.57 9.23
CA ARG A 5 13.28 -4.56 8.19
C ARG A 5 13.64 -5.96 7.66
N GLN A 6 12.69 -6.89 7.75
CA GLN A 6 12.82 -8.25 7.21
C GLN A 6 11.62 -8.57 6.34
N CYS A 7 11.88 -9.35 5.29
CA CYS A 7 10.84 -9.89 4.41
C CYS A 7 10.01 -10.93 5.18
N PRO A 8 8.68 -10.80 5.30
CA PRO A 8 7.87 -11.79 6.01
C PRO A 8 7.72 -13.12 5.23
N LYS A 9 8.04 -13.13 3.93
CA LYS A 9 7.94 -14.32 3.08
C LYS A 9 9.16 -15.24 3.21
N CYS A 10 10.37 -14.67 3.23
CA CYS A 10 11.61 -15.45 3.21
C CYS A 10 12.58 -15.13 4.37
N SER A 11 12.19 -14.24 5.28
CA SER A 11 13.01 -13.77 6.42
C SER A 11 14.31 -13.06 6.06
N SER A 12 14.57 -12.79 4.77
CA SER A 12 15.75 -12.02 4.35
C SER A 12 15.70 -10.58 4.87
N SER A 13 16.88 -10.04 5.19
CA SER A 13 17.12 -8.63 5.50
C SER A 13 17.43 -7.76 4.28
N GLN A 14 17.55 -8.36 3.08
CA GLN A 14 17.75 -7.64 1.82
C GLN A 14 16.43 -7.02 1.35
N VAL A 15 16.07 -5.91 1.97
CA VAL A 15 14.84 -5.16 1.72
C VAL A 15 15.15 -3.71 1.40
N VAL A 16 14.48 -3.16 0.39
CA VAL A 16 14.62 -1.76 -0.04
C VAL A 16 13.28 -1.04 0.08
N GLN A 17 13.31 0.19 0.58
CA GLN A 17 12.15 1.08 0.53
C GLN A 17 12.10 1.73 -0.85
N LEU A 18 10.99 1.52 -1.55
CA LEU A 18 10.69 2.14 -2.83
C LEU A 18 9.87 3.40 -2.55
N GLY A 19 10.40 4.56 -2.98
CA GLY A 19 9.60 5.77 -3.07
C GLY A 19 8.63 5.64 -4.24
N GLY A 20 7.33 5.89 -4.01
CA GLY A 20 6.34 5.80 -5.06
C GLY A 20 5.07 6.56 -4.71
N VAL A 21 4.47 7.18 -5.71
CA VAL A 21 3.08 7.61 -5.70
C VAL A 21 2.32 6.51 -6.44
N THR A 22 1.30 5.92 -5.82
CA THR A 22 0.44 4.97 -6.53
C THR A 22 -0.84 5.67 -6.97
N PHE A 23 -1.28 5.34 -8.18
CA PHE A 23 -2.56 5.79 -8.69
C PHE A 23 -3.58 4.72 -8.30
N ASN A 24 -4.44 5.06 -7.34
CA ASN A 24 -5.57 4.19 -7.00
C ASN A 24 -6.76 4.62 -7.85
N SER A 25 -7.02 3.92 -8.95
CA SER A 25 -8.28 4.03 -9.66
C SER A 25 -9.36 3.31 -8.84
N LYS A 26 -10.17 4.06 -8.08
CA LYS A 26 -11.32 3.49 -7.39
C LYS A 26 -12.51 3.47 -8.35
N VAL A 27 -12.92 2.27 -8.75
CA VAL A 27 -14.19 2.06 -9.45
C VAL A 27 -15.27 1.92 -8.39
N TYR A 28 -16.10 2.95 -8.22
CA TYR A 28 -17.25 2.86 -7.32
C TYR A 28 -18.38 2.07 -8.01
N PRO A 29 -19.16 1.26 -7.27
CA PRO A 29 -20.28 0.49 -7.83
C PRO A 29 -21.36 1.33 -8.54
N SER A 30 -21.34 2.66 -8.38
CA SER A 30 -22.26 3.61 -8.99
C SER A 30 -21.76 4.22 -10.32
N GLY A 31 -20.69 3.70 -10.92
CA GLY A 31 -20.13 4.23 -12.17
C GLY A 31 -19.39 5.57 -12.02
N PHE A 32 -19.08 5.97 -10.79
CA PHE A 32 -18.20 7.09 -10.51
C PHE A 32 -16.76 6.60 -10.48
N GLU A 33 -15.91 7.18 -11.33
CA GLU A 33 -14.46 7.00 -11.29
C GLU A 33 -13.87 8.18 -10.53
N ASP A 34 -13.45 7.95 -9.29
CA ASP A 34 -12.67 8.96 -8.55
C ASP A 34 -11.20 8.61 -8.70
N THR A 35 -10.47 9.43 -9.45
CA THR A 35 -9.03 9.28 -9.62
C THR A 35 -8.34 9.97 -8.45
N SER A 36 -8.32 9.30 -7.30
CA SER A 36 -7.60 9.77 -6.11
C SER A 36 -6.17 9.24 -6.10
N TYR A 37 -5.22 10.09 -5.73
CA TYR A 37 -3.81 9.72 -5.58
C TYR A 37 -3.54 9.43 -4.11
N SER A 38 -3.01 8.24 -3.84
CA SER A 38 -2.66 7.81 -2.50
C SER A 38 -1.14 7.75 -2.36
N LEU A 39 -0.62 8.41 -1.33
CA LEU A 39 0.79 8.21 -0.96
C LEU A 39 0.93 6.84 -0.31
N VAL A 40 1.69 5.97 -0.96
CA VAL A 40 1.91 4.59 -0.51
C VAL A 40 3.40 4.37 -0.32
N ALA A 41 3.78 4.01 0.91
CA ALA A 41 5.13 3.53 1.16
C ALA A 41 5.22 2.07 0.69
N ARG A 42 6.12 1.79 -0.25
CA ARG A 42 6.35 0.45 -0.78
C ARG A 42 7.70 -0.10 -0.33
N TYR A 43 7.76 -1.39 -0.03
CA TYR A 43 8.98 -2.08 0.33
C TYR A 43 9.12 -3.32 -0.55
N ALA A 44 10.30 -3.60 -1.05
CA ALA A 44 10.58 -4.77 -1.87
C ALA A 44 11.74 -5.59 -1.29
N CYS A 45 11.58 -6.91 -1.24
CA CYS A 45 12.65 -7.85 -0.93
C CYS A 45 13.39 -8.21 -2.21
N THR A 46 14.70 -7.96 -2.24
CA THR A 46 15.52 -8.22 -3.44
C THR A 46 15.89 -9.69 -3.62
N ASP A 47 15.73 -10.52 -2.59
CA ASP A 47 16.06 -11.95 -2.66
C ASP A 47 14.91 -12.82 -3.19
N CYS A 48 13.66 -12.48 -2.82
CA CYS A 48 12.50 -13.32 -3.17
C CYS A 48 11.41 -12.59 -3.96
N GLY A 49 11.61 -11.30 -4.25
CA GLY A 49 10.69 -10.47 -5.03
C GLY A 49 9.39 -10.09 -4.32
N TYR A 50 9.23 -10.41 -3.03
CA TYR A 50 8.03 -10.03 -2.28
C TYR A 50 7.98 -8.51 -2.07
N VAL A 51 6.78 -7.93 -2.23
CA VAL A 51 6.53 -6.50 -2.11
C VAL A 51 5.41 -6.27 -1.09
N GLU A 52 5.60 -5.28 -0.22
CA GLU A 52 4.57 -4.77 0.69
C GLU A 52 4.27 -3.31 0.41
N GLU A 53 3.03 -2.93 0.62
CA GLU A 53 2.52 -1.57 0.41
C GLU A 53 1.76 -1.11 1.65
N TYR A 54 2.00 0.13 2.05
CA TYR A 54 1.36 0.75 3.21
C TYR A 54 0.72 2.07 2.79
N LEU A 55 -0.58 2.18 3.00
CA LEU A 55 -1.28 3.46 2.97
C LEU A 55 -0.86 4.27 4.21
N GLU A 56 -0.35 5.47 4.00
CA GLU A 56 0.15 6.30 5.09
C GLU A 56 -0.78 7.46 5.45
N ASP A 57 -1.72 7.84 4.58
CA ASP A 57 -2.64 8.95 4.84
C ASP A 57 -3.78 8.53 5.80
N PRO A 58 -3.85 9.10 7.02
CA PRO A 58 -4.94 8.80 7.95
C PRO A 58 -6.34 9.13 7.39
N LYS A 59 -6.46 10.12 6.50
CA LYS A 59 -7.75 10.48 5.87
C LYS A 59 -8.23 9.38 4.94
N GLU A 60 -7.32 8.78 4.16
CA GLU A 60 -7.65 7.66 3.28
C GLU A 60 -8.02 6.41 4.08
N LEU A 61 -7.29 6.12 5.16
CA LEU A 61 -7.63 5.02 6.07
C LEU A 61 -9.02 5.21 6.70
N ALA A 62 -9.35 6.44 7.12
CA ALA A 62 -10.67 6.76 7.64
C ALA A 62 -11.77 6.60 6.57
N HIS A 63 -11.49 6.98 5.32
CA HIS A 63 -12.42 6.79 4.20
C HIS A 63 -12.64 5.31 3.88
N LEU A 64 -11.58 4.49 3.87
CA LEU A 64 -11.67 3.04 3.66
C LEU A 64 -12.50 2.38 4.76
N LYS A 65 -12.31 2.78 6.03
CA LYS A 65 -13.08 2.26 7.16
C LYS A 65 -14.59 2.46 6.97
N LYS A 66 -15.02 3.64 6.52
CA LYS A 66 -16.45 3.93 6.24
C LYS A 66 -17.04 3.06 5.13
N THR A 67 -16.22 2.54 4.22
CA THR A 67 -16.69 1.64 3.15
C THR A 67 -17.06 0.26 3.68
N LEU A 68 -16.42 -0.19 4.76
CA LEU A 68 -16.70 -1.48 5.41
C LEU A 68 -17.95 -1.46 6.31
N GLU A 69 -18.37 -0.27 6.75
CA GLU A 69 -19.54 -0.06 7.65
C GLU A 69 -20.87 0.06 6.88
N ARG A 70 -20.85 -0.16 5.55
CA ARG A 70 -21.99 -0.03 4.64
C ARG A 70 -22.56 -1.39 4.24
#